data_AF-A0AA43S2H0-F1
#
_entry.id   AF-A0AA43S2H0-F1
#
_cell.length_a   1.000
_cell.length_b   1.000
_cell.length_c   1.000
_cell.angle_alpha   90.00
_cell.angle_beta   90.00
_cell.angle_gamma   90.00
#
_symmetry.space_group_name_H-M   'P 1'
#
loop_
_entity.id
_entity.type
_entity.pdbx_description
1 polymer ?
#
loop_
_entity_poly.entity_id
_entity_poly.type
_entity_poly.pdbx_seq_one_letter_code
_entity_poly.pdbx_strand_id
1 'polypeptide(L)'
;MADKFHSQGAEETYELLADMIDKHHPDLRQTEVLVLMKHGGWKSKGKPVFGKFKVLGDDLRTTWMKDAILYLNADMWGILSEPQRRYVLDHALYGLDVKVDKDGETKLAEDDRPLLKTVSPDIEAFVEVIKRHGTTTQEVKRLAAAIKEVNPDQVTIEDVIGAGGKQQGGEDPKPPGNGLTVKRNPDGSVDVDDPNQTKLDDFTGDPDDKKGPPMPNDADSLPL
;
A
#
# COMPACT_ATOMS: atom_id res chain seq x y z
N MET A 1 -25.12 -13.62 -2.60
CA MET A 1 -23.66 -13.40 -2.58
C MET A 1 -23.28 -12.94 -3.97
N ALA A 2 -22.49 -11.88 -4.14
CA ALA A 2 -22.00 -11.52 -5.46
C ALA A 2 -20.88 -12.50 -5.83
N ASP A 3 -21.03 -13.21 -6.94
CA ASP A 3 -20.03 -14.17 -7.39
C ASP A 3 -18.72 -13.46 -7.70
N LYS A 4 -17.62 -13.99 -7.14
CA LYS A 4 -16.28 -13.46 -7.36
C LYS A 4 -15.71 -14.07 -8.63
N PHE A 5 -15.90 -13.38 -9.75
CA PHE A 5 -15.30 -13.75 -11.03
C PHE A 5 -14.60 -12.55 -11.68
N HIS A 6 -13.84 -12.83 -12.74
CA HIS A 6 -13.21 -11.82 -13.57
C HIS A 6 -13.86 -11.84 -14.96
N SER A 7 -14.14 -10.67 -15.52
CA SER A 7 -14.47 -10.51 -16.93
C SER A 7 -13.38 -9.67 -17.61
N GLN A 8 -13.23 -9.78 -18.93
CA GLN A 8 -12.32 -8.90 -19.65
C GLN A 8 -12.90 -7.48 -19.72
N GLY A 9 -12.03 -6.46 -19.74
CA GLY A 9 -12.42 -5.08 -19.99
C GLY A 9 -13.01 -4.88 -21.39
N ALA A 10 -13.90 -3.90 -21.55
CA ALA A 10 -14.43 -3.50 -22.86
C ALA A 10 -13.39 -2.72 -23.67
N GLU A 11 -13.56 -2.65 -24.99
CA GLU A 11 -12.65 -1.95 -25.93
C GLU A 11 -12.40 -0.49 -25.51
N GLU A 12 -13.45 0.23 -25.15
CA GLU A 12 -13.38 1.61 -24.63
C GLU A 12 -12.41 1.76 -23.43
N THR A 13 -12.27 0.70 -22.62
CA THR A 13 -11.34 0.71 -21.47
C THR A 13 -9.90 0.59 -21.93
N TYR A 14 -9.63 -0.17 -22.99
CA TYR A 14 -8.31 -0.26 -23.61
C TYR A 14 -7.95 1.05 -24.32
N GLU A 15 -8.90 1.68 -25.01
CA GLU A 15 -8.70 2.98 -25.65
C GLU A 15 -8.35 4.07 -24.63
N LEU A 16 -9.08 4.13 -23.51
CA LEU A 16 -8.77 5.05 -22.42
C LEU A 16 -7.39 4.76 -21.80
N LEU A 17 -7.03 3.49 -21.64
CA LEU A 17 -5.72 3.11 -21.11
C LEU A 17 -4.59 3.52 -22.06
N ALA A 18 -4.73 3.25 -23.36
CA ALA A 18 -3.76 3.63 -24.38
C ALA A 18 -3.57 5.16 -24.42
N ASP A 19 -4.66 5.93 -24.37
CA ASP A 19 -4.60 7.39 -24.32
C ASP A 19 -3.85 7.92 -23.08
N MET A 20 -4.01 7.27 -21.91
CA MET A 20 -3.24 7.63 -20.71
C MET A 20 -1.76 7.27 -20.84
N ILE A 21 -1.44 6.10 -21.40
CA ILE A 21 -0.05 5.70 -21.66
C ILE A 21 0.62 6.70 -22.60
N ASP A 22 -0.02 7.03 -23.72
CA ASP A 22 0.57 7.90 -24.72
C ASP A 22 0.84 9.32 -24.23
N LYS A 23 -0.07 9.85 -23.41
CA LYS A 23 0.02 11.23 -22.90
C LYS A 23 0.94 11.38 -21.71
N HIS A 24 1.03 10.36 -20.85
CA HIS A 24 1.57 10.54 -19.51
C HIS A 24 2.61 9.49 -19.10
N HIS A 25 2.67 8.34 -19.77
CA HIS A 25 3.56 7.22 -19.43
C HIS A 25 4.24 6.67 -20.70
N PRO A 26 5.02 7.51 -21.42
CA PRO A 26 5.55 7.16 -22.75
C PRO A 26 6.52 5.96 -22.72
N ASP A 27 7.15 5.71 -21.58
CA ASP A 27 7.99 4.54 -21.28
C ASP A 27 7.22 3.21 -21.33
N LEU A 28 5.89 3.25 -21.13
CA LEU A 28 5.02 2.08 -21.15
C LEU A 28 4.40 1.81 -22.53
N ARG A 29 4.69 2.58 -23.59
CA ARG A 29 4.06 2.43 -24.92
C ARG A 29 4.23 1.06 -25.57
N GLN A 30 5.33 0.38 -25.27
CA GLN A 30 5.62 -0.97 -25.79
C GLN A 30 5.05 -2.08 -24.89
N THR A 31 4.26 -1.71 -23.88
CA THR A 31 3.70 -2.64 -22.90
C THR A 31 2.34 -3.15 -23.33
N GLU A 32 2.21 -4.47 -23.37
CA GLU A 32 0.97 -5.17 -23.64
C GLU A 32 0.22 -5.48 -22.34
N VAL A 33 -0.89 -4.79 -22.10
CA VAL A 33 -1.70 -4.95 -20.88
C VAL A 33 -2.95 -5.79 -21.15
N LEU A 34 -3.26 -6.72 -20.25
CA LEU A 34 -4.56 -7.36 -20.17
C LEU A 34 -5.42 -6.68 -19.09
N VAL A 35 -6.60 -6.18 -19.46
CA VAL A 35 -7.53 -5.56 -18.50
C VAL A 35 -8.55 -6.59 -18.02
N LEU A 36 -8.58 -6.83 -16.71
CA LEU A 36 -9.55 -7.71 -16.04
C LEU A 36 -10.41 -6.94 -15.03
N MET A 37 -11.72 -7.05 -15.20
CA MET A 37 -12.75 -6.48 -14.33
C MET A 37 -13.06 -7.48 -13.21
N LYS A 38 -12.81 -7.09 -11.97
CA LYS A 38 -13.04 -7.89 -10.77
C LYS A 38 -14.38 -7.53 -10.13
N HIS A 39 -15.26 -8.52 -10.04
CA HIS A 39 -16.61 -8.39 -9.48
C HIS A 39 -16.66 -8.81 -8.01
N GLY A 40 -17.66 -8.32 -7.26
CA GLY A 40 -17.93 -8.79 -5.90
C GLY A 40 -17.27 -7.97 -4.79
N GLY A 41 -17.15 -6.66 -4.97
CA GLY A 41 -16.78 -5.71 -3.92
C GLY A 41 -15.32 -5.78 -3.52
N TRP A 42 -14.42 -5.54 -4.47
CA TRP A 42 -12.97 -5.64 -4.22
C TRP A 42 -12.48 -4.59 -3.21
N LYS A 43 -12.05 -5.08 -2.04
CA LYS A 43 -11.50 -4.29 -0.94
C LYS A 43 -10.12 -4.80 -0.51
N SER A 44 -9.32 -3.90 0.05
CA SER A 44 -8.05 -4.19 0.71
C SER A 44 -8.00 -3.41 2.01
N LYS A 45 -7.70 -4.08 3.14
CA LYS A 45 -7.68 -3.47 4.49
C LYS A 45 -8.93 -2.62 4.79
N GLY A 46 -10.11 -3.13 4.40
CA GLY A 46 -11.40 -2.46 4.58
C GLY A 46 -11.74 -1.33 3.60
N LYS A 47 -10.78 -0.88 2.77
CA LYS A 47 -10.97 0.20 1.79
C LYS A 47 -11.24 -0.36 0.38
N PRO A 48 -12.09 0.27 -0.44
CA PRO A 48 -12.27 -0.13 -1.84
C PRO A 48 -10.97 0.06 -2.61
N VAL A 49 -10.62 -0.92 -3.44
CA VAL A 49 -9.52 -0.80 -4.42
C VAL A 49 -10.16 -0.51 -5.77
N PHE A 50 -9.69 0.53 -6.46
CA PHE A 50 -10.23 0.92 -7.77
C PHE A 50 -9.51 0.24 -8.93
N GLY A 51 -8.19 0.16 -8.85
CA GLY A 51 -7.36 -0.51 -9.84
C GLY A 51 -6.02 -0.93 -9.25
N LYS A 52 -5.43 -2.00 -9.80
CA LYS A 52 -4.07 -2.44 -9.45
C LYS A 52 -3.44 -3.22 -10.60
N PHE A 53 -2.18 -2.94 -10.88
CA PHE A 53 -1.38 -3.76 -11.78
C PHE A 53 -0.76 -4.98 -11.09
N LYS A 54 -0.59 -6.03 -11.90
CA LYS A 54 0.23 -7.20 -11.60
C LYS A 54 1.11 -7.48 -12.81
N VAL A 55 2.42 -7.36 -12.65
CA VAL A 55 3.39 -7.77 -13.68
C VAL A 55 3.35 -9.29 -13.82
N LEU A 56 3.35 -9.78 -15.06
CA LEU A 56 3.39 -11.21 -15.36
C LEU A 56 4.82 -11.72 -15.29
N GLY A 57 5.00 -12.93 -14.76
CA GLY A 57 6.26 -13.65 -14.85
C GLY A 57 6.47 -14.22 -16.26
N ASP A 58 7.70 -14.60 -16.57
CA ASP A 58 8.13 -14.97 -17.92
C ASP A 58 7.24 -16.05 -18.55
N ASP A 59 6.88 -17.11 -17.80
CA ASP A 59 6.02 -18.19 -18.28
C ASP A 59 4.67 -17.67 -18.81
N LEU A 60 3.98 -16.82 -18.02
CA LEU A 60 2.67 -16.28 -18.39
C LEU A 60 2.80 -15.18 -19.44
N ARG A 61 3.90 -14.42 -19.43
CA ARG A 61 4.16 -13.37 -20.39
C ARG A 61 4.27 -13.95 -21.80
N THR A 62 5.04 -15.02 -21.96
CA THR A 62 5.20 -15.72 -23.24
C THR A 62 3.93 -16.46 -23.64
N THR A 63 3.24 -17.09 -22.69
CA THR A 63 2.02 -17.85 -22.98
C THR A 63 0.87 -16.95 -23.44
N TRP A 64 0.70 -15.78 -22.85
CA TRP A 64 -0.42 -14.88 -23.13
C TRP A 64 -0.07 -13.71 -24.04
N MET A 65 1.22 -13.51 -24.35
CA MET A 65 1.70 -12.34 -25.09
C MET A 65 1.26 -11.03 -24.42
N LYS A 66 1.37 -10.99 -23.08
CA LYS A 66 0.99 -9.86 -22.24
C LYS A 66 2.04 -9.64 -21.16
N ASP A 67 2.28 -8.40 -20.78
CA ASP A 67 3.34 -8.03 -19.83
C ASP A 67 2.81 -7.80 -18.43
N ALA A 68 1.57 -7.30 -18.34
CA ALA A 68 0.91 -7.04 -17.08
C ALA A 68 -0.60 -7.25 -17.18
N ILE A 69 -1.21 -7.48 -16.03
CA ILE A 69 -2.66 -7.44 -15.85
C ILE A 69 -3.02 -6.17 -15.09
N LEU A 70 -3.92 -5.38 -15.65
CA LEU A 70 -4.63 -4.33 -14.93
C LEU A 70 -5.93 -4.91 -14.38
N TYR A 71 -6.00 -5.07 -13.07
CA TYR A 71 -7.26 -5.38 -12.40
C TYR A 71 -8.01 -4.08 -12.11
N LEU A 72 -9.28 -4.02 -12.51
CA LEU A 72 -10.20 -2.91 -12.20
C LEU A 72 -11.37 -3.43 -11.38
N ASN A 73 -11.87 -2.62 -10.45
CA ASN A 73 -13.06 -2.95 -9.69
C ASN A 73 -14.31 -2.68 -10.54
N ALA A 74 -14.99 -3.74 -10.96
CA ALA A 74 -16.12 -3.65 -11.89
C ALA A 74 -17.29 -2.85 -11.31
N ASP A 75 -17.61 -3.10 -10.04
CA ASP A 75 -18.72 -2.46 -9.34
C ASP A 75 -18.52 -0.94 -9.26
N MET A 76 -17.27 -0.51 -9.02
CA MET A 76 -16.94 0.90 -9.00
C MET A 76 -16.82 1.49 -10.41
N TRP A 77 -16.19 0.77 -11.35
CA TRP A 77 -15.93 1.26 -12.70
C TRP A 77 -17.20 1.70 -13.44
N GLY A 78 -18.28 0.93 -13.28
CA GLY A 78 -19.58 1.22 -13.90
C GLY A 78 -20.20 2.54 -13.42
N ILE A 79 -19.90 2.98 -12.20
CA ILE A 79 -20.45 4.23 -11.62
C ILE A 79 -19.51 5.44 -11.74
N LEU A 80 -18.24 5.22 -12.12
CA LEU A 80 -17.29 6.32 -12.33
C LEU A 80 -17.61 7.07 -13.62
N SER A 81 -17.53 8.40 -13.57
CA SER A 81 -17.52 9.23 -14.78
C SER A 81 -16.21 9.04 -15.55
N GLU A 82 -16.19 9.41 -16.84
CA GLU A 82 -14.97 9.29 -17.66
C GLU A 82 -13.74 9.99 -17.04
N PRO A 83 -13.83 11.23 -16.51
CA PRO A 83 -12.69 11.85 -15.81
C PRO A 83 -12.19 11.04 -14.61
N GLN A 84 -13.09 10.40 -13.87
CA GLN A 84 -12.71 9.55 -12.74
C GLN A 84 -12.08 8.24 -13.20
N ARG A 85 -12.56 7.67 -14.32
CA ARG A 85 -11.94 6.49 -14.94
C ARG A 85 -10.51 6.80 -15.39
N ARG A 86 -10.31 7.94 -16.07
CA ARG A 86 -8.98 8.44 -16.45
C ARG A 86 -8.06 8.60 -15.25
N TYR A 87 -8.54 9.21 -14.16
CA TYR A 87 -7.79 9.28 -12.90
C TYR A 87 -7.37 7.90 -12.38
N VAL A 88 -8.29 6.93 -12.35
CA VAL A 88 -8.00 5.58 -11.84
C VAL A 88 -6.94 4.87 -12.69
N LEU A 89 -7.01 5.02 -14.02
CA LEU A 89 -6.03 4.45 -14.94
C LEU A 89 -4.66 5.11 -14.77
N ASP A 90 -4.60 6.44 -14.78
CA ASP A 90 -3.36 7.21 -14.62
C ASP A 90 -2.68 6.87 -13.28
N HIS A 91 -3.46 6.88 -12.18
CA HIS A 91 -2.97 6.48 -10.87
C HIS A 91 -2.47 5.03 -10.83
N ALA A 92 -3.15 4.11 -11.51
CA ALA A 92 -2.71 2.72 -11.55
C ALA A 92 -1.39 2.57 -12.32
N LEU A 93 -1.20 3.31 -13.41
CA LEU A 93 0.01 3.24 -14.25
C LEU A 93 1.29 3.59 -13.49
N TYR A 94 1.22 4.51 -12.51
CA TYR A 94 2.32 4.78 -11.58
C TYR A 94 2.72 3.59 -10.69
N GLY A 95 1.95 2.50 -10.69
CA GLY A 95 2.31 1.23 -10.07
C GLY A 95 3.21 0.34 -10.93
N LEU A 96 3.55 0.78 -12.14
CA LEU A 96 4.44 0.10 -13.07
C LEU A 96 5.67 0.96 -13.37
N ASP A 97 6.78 0.29 -13.62
CA ASP A 97 8.02 0.90 -14.10
C ASP A 97 8.79 -0.13 -14.92
N VAL A 98 9.63 0.33 -15.84
CA VAL A 98 10.53 -0.52 -16.62
C VAL A 98 11.71 -0.96 -15.75
N LYS A 99 12.18 -2.19 -15.96
CA LYS A 99 13.42 -2.67 -15.34
C LYS A 99 14.59 -2.08 -16.11
N VAL A 100 15.47 -1.39 -15.41
CA VAL A 100 16.75 -0.92 -15.94
C VAL A 100 17.90 -1.81 -15.46
N ASP A 101 18.98 -1.85 -16.24
CA ASP A 101 20.24 -2.48 -15.84
C ASP A 101 21.13 -1.54 -15.01
N LYS A 102 22.40 -1.92 -14.85
CA LYS A 102 23.37 -1.13 -14.05
C LYS A 102 23.82 0.14 -14.77
N ASP A 103 23.73 0.14 -16.09
CA ASP A 103 24.15 1.24 -16.96
C ASP A 103 22.98 2.22 -17.20
N GLY A 104 21.77 1.85 -16.74
CA GLY A 104 20.55 2.67 -16.84
C GLY A 104 19.70 2.33 -18.07
N GLU A 105 20.08 1.31 -18.83
CA GLU A 105 19.38 0.91 -20.06
C GLU A 105 18.20 -0.02 -19.73
N THR A 106 17.13 0.08 -20.52
CA THR A 106 15.94 -0.74 -20.36
C THR A 106 16.25 -2.20 -20.64
N LYS A 107 15.96 -3.08 -19.68
CA LYS A 107 16.07 -4.52 -19.88
C LYS A 107 14.94 -5.01 -20.76
N LEU A 108 15.30 -5.60 -21.89
CA LEU A 108 14.37 -6.25 -22.81
C LEU A 108 14.26 -7.74 -22.49
N ALA A 109 13.10 -8.31 -22.75
CA ALA A 109 12.89 -9.75 -22.78
C ALA A 109 13.31 -10.32 -24.16
N GLU A 110 13.21 -11.65 -24.32
CA GLU A 110 13.53 -12.33 -25.59
C GLU A 110 12.64 -11.91 -26.77
N ASP A 111 11.50 -11.28 -26.47
CA ASP A 111 10.52 -10.79 -27.44
C ASP A 111 10.67 -9.29 -27.76
N ASP A 112 11.83 -8.70 -27.45
CA ASP A 112 12.18 -7.29 -27.64
C ASP A 112 11.27 -6.28 -26.90
N ARG A 113 10.36 -6.75 -26.04
CA ARG A 113 9.51 -5.88 -25.20
C ARG A 113 10.19 -5.59 -23.85
N PRO A 114 9.94 -4.44 -23.21
CA PRO A 114 10.54 -4.10 -21.93
C PRO A 114 10.09 -5.05 -20.81
N LEU A 115 11.01 -5.40 -19.92
CA LEU A 115 10.69 -6.08 -18.68
C LEU A 115 10.17 -5.07 -17.66
N LEU A 116 9.06 -5.42 -16.99
CA LEU A 116 8.42 -4.53 -16.02
C LEU A 116 8.74 -4.95 -14.58
N LYS A 117 8.56 -4.00 -13.66
CA LYS A 117 8.50 -4.24 -12.22
C LYS A 117 7.30 -3.49 -11.64
N THR A 118 6.73 -4.02 -10.56
CA THR A 118 5.75 -3.28 -9.77
C THR A 118 6.48 -2.34 -8.82
N VAL A 119 6.07 -1.09 -8.81
CA VAL A 119 6.55 -0.06 -7.87
C VAL A 119 5.38 0.44 -7.03
N SER A 120 5.69 0.93 -5.83
CA SER A 120 4.68 1.63 -5.04
C SER A 120 4.67 3.08 -5.51
N PRO A 121 3.49 3.63 -5.88
CA PRO A 121 3.39 5.06 -6.21
C PRO A 121 3.88 5.90 -5.04
N ASP A 122 4.75 6.86 -5.32
CA ASP A 122 5.24 7.83 -4.34
C ASP A 122 4.34 9.08 -4.31
N ILE A 123 4.75 10.06 -3.50
CA ILE A 123 4.01 11.33 -3.35
C ILE A 123 4.05 12.14 -4.65
N GLU A 124 5.16 12.10 -5.41
CA GLU A 124 5.30 12.85 -6.66
C GLU A 124 4.33 12.33 -7.72
N ALA A 125 4.23 11.01 -7.87
CA ALA A 125 3.22 10.33 -8.68
C ALA A 125 1.81 10.79 -8.32
N PHE A 126 1.50 10.85 -7.02
CA PHE A 126 0.19 11.29 -6.54
C PHE A 126 -0.09 12.76 -6.90
N VAL A 127 0.91 13.64 -6.75
CA VAL A 127 0.81 15.06 -7.10
C VAL A 127 0.57 15.26 -8.59
N GLU A 128 1.28 14.54 -9.46
CA GLU A 128 1.13 14.64 -10.91
C GLU A 128 -0.26 14.21 -11.39
N VAL A 129 -0.78 13.11 -10.84
CA VAL A 129 -2.16 12.66 -11.13
C VAL A 129 -3.17 13.72 -10.66
N ILE A 130 -2.99 14.30 -9.47
CA ILE A 130 -3.89 15.36 -8.97
C ILE A 130 -3.83 16.60 -9.85
N LYS A 131 -2.65 17.03 -10.31
CA LYS A 131 -2.52 18.21 -11.18
C LYS A 131 -3.30 18.04 -12.48
N ARG A 132 -3.30 16.83 -13.05
CA ARG A 132 -3.96 16.52 -14.34
C ARG A 132 -5.46 16.35 -14.22
N HIS A 133 -5.90 15.59 -13.23
CA HIS A 133 -7.32 15.20 -13.10
C HIS A 133 -8.07 16.03 -12.06
N GLY A 134 -7.39 16.89 -11.30
CA GLY A 134 -7.97 17.69 -10.23
C GLY A 134 -8.47 16.85 -9.05
N THR A 135 -9.33 17.45 -8.23
CA THR A 135 -9.92 16.80 -7.05
C THR A 135 -11.13 15.93 -7.42
N THR A 136 -10.97 15.03 -8.40
CA THR A 136 -12.08 14.21 -8.95
C THR A 136 -12.54 13.09 -8.02
N THR A 137 -11.67 12.65 -7.09
CA THR A 137 -12.00 11.62 -6.10
C THR A 137 -12.21 12.22 -4.71
N GLN A 138 -13.01 11.52 -3.88
CA GLN A 138 -13.21 11.96 -2.50
C GLN A 138 -11.92 11.94 -1.68
N GLU A 139 -10.99 11.04 -1.97
CA GLU A 139 -9.71 10.97 -1.26
C GLU A 139 -8.84 12.19 -1.57
N VAL A 140 -8.77 12.61 -2.83
CA VAL A 140 -8.07 13.85 -3.20
C VAL A 140 -8.76 15.08 -2.60
N LYS A 141 -10.09 15.11 -2.56
CA LYS A 141 -10.83 16.19 -1.86
C LYS A 141 -10.52 16.23 -0.37
N ARG A 142 -10.43 15.07 0.29
CA ARG A 142 -10.04 14.97 1.70
C ARG A 142 -8.60 15.40 1.92
N LEU A 143 -7.68 15.03 1.03
CA LEU A 143 -6.29 15.49 1.10
C LEU A 143 -6.20 17.01 0.94
N ALA A 144 -6.88 17.58 -0.06
CA ALA A 144 -6.92 19.02 -0.27
C ALA A 144 -7.52 19.77 0.93
N ALA A 145 -8.57 19.21 1.55
CA ALA A 145 -9.15 19.76 2.77
C ALA A 145 -8.15 19.71 3.93
N ALA A 146 -7.48 18.57 4.15
CA ALA A 146 -6.47 18.43 5.19
C ALA A 146 -5.29 19.40 4.99
N ILE A 147 -4.79 19.56 3.76
CA ILE A 147 -3.73 20.53 3.44
C ILE A 147 -4.18 21.96 3.73
N LYS A 148 -5.45 22.30 3.50
CA LYS A 148 -6.00 23.62 3.81
C LYS A 148 -6.16 23.86 5.31
N GLU A 149 -6.38 22.80 6.09
CA GLU A 149 -6.47 22.84 7.55
C GLU A 149 -5.10 22.93 8.23
N VAL A 150 -4.06 22.38 7.59
CA VAL A 150 -2.67 22.55 8.03
C VAL A 150 -2.17 23.90 7.54
N ASN A 151 -1.82 24.80 8.46
CA ASN A 151 -1.19 26.05 8.08
C ASN A 151 0.19 25.72 7.47
N PRO A 152 0.50 26.07 6.21
CA PRO A 152 1.79 25.73 5.60
C PRO A 152 3.00 26.34 6.33
N ASP A 153 2.76 27.31 7.22
CA ASP A 153 3.74 27.90 8.13
C ASP A 153 3.89 27.14 9.47
N GLN A 154 3.16 26.04 9.69
CA GLN A 154 3.39 25.15 10.83
C GLN A 154 4.52 24.16 10.52
N VAL A 155 5.74 24.66 10.71
CA VAL A 155 6.79 24.03 11.53
C VAL A 155 6.44 22.61 12.02
N THR A 156 6.95 21.59 11.33
CA THR A 156 6.86 20.18 11.75
C THR A 156 7.87 19.89 12.86
N ILE A 157 7.82 18.67 13.42
CA ILE A 157 8.59 18.20 14.58
C ILE A 157 10.11 18.50 14.49
N GLU A 158 10.67 18.67 13.29
CA GLU A 158 12.09 19.00 13.09
C GLU A 158 12.49 20.43 13.45
N ASP A 159 11.60 21.40 13.39
CA ASP A 159 11.93 22.78 13.78
C ASP A 159 12.03 22.95 15.31
N VAL A 160 11.47 22.01 16.09
CA VAL A 160 11.67 21.93 17.54
C VAL A 160 13.04 21.35 17.90
N ILE A 161 13.68 20.60 16.98
CA ILE A 161 14.97 19.93 17.21
C ILE A 161 16.14 20.72 16.55
N GLY A 162 15.88 21.51 15.51
CA GLY A 162 16.90 22.24 14.73
C GLY A 162 17.20 23.68 15.15
N ALA A 163 16.35 24.33 15.97
CA ALA A 163 16.64 25.67 16.48
C ALA A 163 17.53 25.57 17.74
N GLY A 164 18.83 25.80 17.55
CA GLY A 164 19.89 25.56 18.53
C GLY A 164 19.66 26.10 19.95
N GLY A 165 20.26 25.39 20.90
CA GLY A 165 20.24 25.73 22.30
C GLY A 165 20.63 27.17 22.60
N LYS A 166 19.71 27.88 23.26
CA LYS A 166 20.02 28.74 24.39
C LYS A 166 18.97 28.49 25.46
N GLN A 167 19.40 27.89 26.56
CA GLN A 167 18.67 27.94 27.82
C GLN A 167 18.54 29.42 28.21
N GLN A 168 17.36 30.00 28.02
CA GLN A 168 16.94 31.16 28.80
C GLN A 168 15.96 30.65 29.85
N GLY A 169 16.35 30.80 31.12
CA GLY A 169 15.54 30.44 32.27
C GLY A 169 14.21 31.18 32.27
N GLY A 170 13.14 30.40 32.36
CA GLY A 170 11.76 30.82 32.53
C GLY A 170 10.95 29.59 32.89
N GLU A 171 10.12 29.70 33.93
CA GLU A 171 9.47 28.65 34.72
C GLU A 171 9.02 27.38 33.97
N ASP A 172 9.25 26.23 34.60
CA ASP A 172 8.84 24.90 34.11
C ASP A 172 7.33 24.84 33.81
N PRO A 173 6.93 24.46 32.58
CA PRO A 173 5.54 24.13 32.30
C PRO A 173 5.16 22.86 33.05
N LYS A 174 4.08 22.94 33.83
CA LYS A 174 3.51 21.80 34.56
C LYS A 174 3.24 20.64 33.59
N PRO A 175 3.78 19.42 33.84
CA PRO A 175 3.61 18.31 32.92
C PRO A 175 2.13 17.91 32.78
N PRO A 176 1.63 17.66 31.56
CA PRO A 176 0.32 17.06 31.36
C PRO A 176 0.33 15.64 31.95
N GLY A 177 -0.74 15.30 32.67
CA GLY A 177 -0.86 14.08 33.46
C GLY A 177 -0.79 12.77 32.66
N ASN A 178 -0.46 11.72 33.42
CA ASN A 178 -0.33 10.30 33.08
C ASN A 178 0.98 9.87 32.39
N GLY A 179 2.10 10.12 33.06
CA GLY A 179 3.38 9.48 32.77
C GLY A 179 3.83 8.57 33.92
N LEU A 180 4.30 7.36 33.57
CA LEU A 180 4.97 6.40 34.45
C LEU A 180 5.99 7.12 35.36
N THR A 181 5.85 7.00 36.68
CA THR A 181 6.88 7.43 37.62
C THR A 181 7.91 6.32 37.78
N VAL A 182 9.12 6.60 37.30
CA VAL A 182 10.26 5.70 37.41
C VAL A 182 11.18 6.22 38.51
N LYS A 183 11.35 5.45 39.59
CA LYS A 183 12.32 5.77 40.65
C LYS A 183 13.57 4.95 40.44
N ARG A 184 14.71 5.63 40.31
CA ARG A 184 16.02 4.98 40.18
C ARG A 184 16.70 4.96 41.54
N ASN A 185 17.04 3.77 42.01
CA ASN A 185 17.72 3.60 43.29
C ASN A 185 19.24 3.82 43.15
N PRO A 186 19.95 4.14 44.24
CA PRO A 186 21.40 4.39 44.22
C PRO A 186 22.25 3.18 43.82
N ASP A 187 21.68 1.97 43.83
CA ASP A 187 22.32 0.73 43.40
C ASP A 187 22.19 0.47 41.89
N GLY A 188 21.51 1.36 41.15
CA GLY A 188 21.29 1.25 39.71
C GLY A 188 20.04 0.48 39.30
N SER A 189 19.27 -0.07 40.24
CA SER A 189 17.95 -0.66 39.97
C SER A 189 16.89 0.40 39.69
N VAL A 190 15.85 0.00 38.96
CA VAL A 190 14.77 0.89 38.52
C VAL A 190 13.43 0.27 38.91
N ASP A 191 12.71 0.95 39.80
CA ASP A 191 11.34 0.59 40.17
C ASP A 191 10.35 1.41 39.32
N VAL A 192 9.44 0.69 38.66
CA VAL A 192 8.39 1.26 37.83
C VAL A 192 7.06 1.02 38.53
N ASP A 193 6.46 2.08 39.07
CA ASP A 193 5.08 2.04 39.58
C ASP A 193 4.12 2.20 38.39
N ASP A 194 3.57 1.10 37.90
CA ASP A 194 2.49 1.08 36.91
C ASP A 194 1.15 0.74 37.60
N PRO A 195 0.22 1.69 37.75
CA PRO A 195 -1.09 1.42 38.34
C PRO A 195 -2.00 0.52 37.46
N ASN A 196 -1.59 0.17 36.23
CA ASN A 196 -2.29 -0.75 35.33
C ASN A 196 -1.58 -2.10 35.15
N GLN A 197 -0.56 -2.43 35.94
CA GLN A 197 0.01 -3.77 35.93
C GLN A 197 -0.98 -4.75 36.59
N THR A 198 -1.64 -5.57 35.77
CA THR A 198 -2.33 -6.78 36.24
C THR A 198 -1.32 -7.65 36.98
N LYS A 199 -1.54 -7.86 38.28
CA LYS A 199 -0.77 -8.80 39.09
C LYS A 199 -0.89 -10.18 38.47
N LEU A 200 0.21 -10.70 37.96
CA LEU A 200 0.34 -12.09 37.51
C LEU A 200 0.71 -12.96 38.72
N ASP A 201 -0.11 -12.92 39.76
CA ASP A 201 -0.02 -13.82 40.91
C ASP A 201 -1.19 -14.78 40.81
N ASP A 202 -1.01 -15.84 40.01
CA ASP A 202 -1.61 -17.18 40.20
C ASP A 202 -1.13 -18.09 39.07
N PHE A 203 0.14 -18.49 39.14
CA PHE A 203 0.64 -19.66 38.41
C PHE A 203 1.47 -20.53 39.36
N THR A 204 0.82 -21.00 40.43
CA THR A 204 1.27 -22.20 41.14
C THR A 204 0.49 -23.39 40.58
N GLY A 205 1.10 -24.13 39.66
CA GLY A 205 0.57 -25.35 39.08
C GLY A 205 1.70 -26.22 38.53
N ASP A 206 2.10 -27.20 39.36
CA ASP A 206 3.00 -28.36 39.22
C ASP A 206 3.82 -28.63 37.92
N PRO A 207 5.11 -29.02 38.04
CA PRO A 207 5.99 -29.37 36.93
C PRO A 207 5.96 -30.86 36.53
N ASP A 208 4.78 -31.49 36.42
CA ASP A 208 4.67 -32.90 36.03
C ASP A 208 3.43 -33.17 35.15
N ASP A 209 3.48 -32.78 33.88
CA ASP A 209 2.61 -33.42 32.86
C ASP A 209 3.22 -33.32 31.45
N LYS A 210 4.17 -34.21 31.16
CA LYS A 210 4.62 -34.48 29.79
C LYS A 210 3.60 -35.38 29.10
N LYS A 211 2.56 -34.78 28.51
CA LYS A 211 1.81 -35.39 27.39
C LYS A 211 1.62 -34.37 26.28
N GLY A 212 2.56 -34.39 25.33
CA GLY A 212 2.34 -33.76 24.03
C GLY A 212 1.19 -34.46 23.29
N PRO A 213 0.49 -33.75 22.38
CA PRO A 213 -0.59 -34.33 21.60
C PRO A 213 -0.05 -35.49 20.74
N PRO A 214 -0.80 -36.60 20.61
CA PRO A 214 -0.38 -37.72 19.78
C PRO A 214 -0.33 -37.32 18.31
N MET A 215 0.77 -37.66 17.63
CA MET A 215 0.87 -37.51 16.19
C MET A 215 -0.12 -38.45 15.48
N PRO A 216 -0.77 -38.02 14.39
CA PRO A 216 -1.59 -38.91 13.58
C PRO A 216 -0.70 -39.97 12.92
N ASN A 217 -1.09 -41.23 13.05
CA ASN A 217 -0.46 -42.36 12.38
C ASN A 217 -0.79 -42.34 10.89
N ASP A 218 0.23 -42.24 10.04
CA ASP A 218 0.15 -42.54 8.61
C ASP A 218 0.04 -44.06 8.40
N ALA A 219 -1.19 -44.56 8.37
CA ALA A 219 -1.51 -45.85 7.79
C ALA A 219 -3.03 -45.92 7.53
N ASP A 220 -3.46 -45.48 6.35
CA ASP A 220 -4.44 -46.27 5.59
C ASP A 220 -4.66 -45.76 4.15
N SER A 221 -4.22 -46.61 3.21
CA SER A 221 -5.03 -47.10 2.10
C SER A 221 -5.52 -46.10 1.04
N LEU A 222 -4.73 -45.95 -0.02
CA LEU A 222 -5.21 -45.56 -1.35
C LEU A 222 -5.99 -46.74 -1.98
N PRO A 223 -7.26 -46.58 -2.38
CA PRO A 223 -7.89 -47.52 -3.29
C PRO A 223 -7.41 -47.25 -4.73
N LEU A 224 -7.05 -48.35 -5.40
CA LEU A 224 -6.80 -48.44 -6.85
C LEU A 224 -8.04 -48.08 -7.67
#